data_AF-A0AA96DXY8-F1
#
_entry.id   AF-A0AA96DXY8-F1
#
_cell.length_a   1.000
_cell.length_b   1.000
_cell.length_c   1.000
_cell.angle_alpha   90.00
_cell.angle_beta   90.00
_cell.angle_gamma   90.00
#
_symmetry.space_group_name_H-M   'P 1'
#
loop_
_entity.id
_entity.type
_entity.pdbx_description
1 polymer ?
#
loop_
_entity_poly.entity_id
_entity_poly.type
_entity_poly.pdbx_seq_one_letter_code
_entity_poly.pdbx_strand_id
1 'polypeptide(L)'
;MLICDKCNAKINQESKFCPQCGDPVDHKDIVVNSLENNIANVILTFGYSSSANYEKALSIFKNLPTYSFEGEAKKIVHRVTLPITEIDLIINIYDLIGNWKTSQMLINGKSCTKKDLSFYGIGCFKSRLEAVDKTLYCYGRYDYERNIWGCKKLGMPIYRWGGGWLESGSFDNKGIWHFDKKRIKTDLDIAIKPIELCPVLNKAKIYKALDLIPDTINPKTDENWEYDERFVEVNGEYKKAAKGIKPTINEILYLIPDNEKPKWDFESDDINTFNKTQIKVSTEEKKENKFKIRYIVYAAIILFFIIRAI
;
A
#
# COMPACT_ATOMS: atom_id res chain seq x y z
N MET A 1 -0.36 1.03 26.88
CA MET A 1 -1.74 0.98 27.43
C MET A 1 -2.31 -0.40 27.14
N LEU A 2 -3.10 -1.00 28.03
CA LEU A 2 -3.67 -2.34 27.85
C LEU A 2 -5.17 -2.23 27.50
N ILE A 3 -5.72 -3.19 26.76
CA ILE A 3 -7.17 -3.34 26.57
C ILE A 3 -7.60 -4.68 27.16
N CYS A 4 -8.60 -4.62 28.04
CA CYS A 4 -9.21 -5.79 28.68
C CYS A 4 -9.82 -6.74 27.64
N ASP A 5 -9.44 -8.01 27.65
CA ASP A 5 -10.01 -9.02 26.75
C ASP A 5 -11.52 -9.31 27.04
N LYS A 6 -11.99 -9.12 28.28
CA LYS A 6 -13.39 -9.36 28.69
C LYS A 6 -14.34 -8.23 28.33
N CYS A 7 -13.94 -6.99 28.58
CA CYS A 7 -14.86 -5.84 28.54
C CYS A 7 -14.38 -4.70 27.64
N ASN A 8 -13.24 -4.85 26.97
CA ASN A 8 -12.61 -3.84 26.10
C ASN A 8 -12.29 -2.51 26.78
N ALA A 9 -12.30 -2.45 28.12
CA ALA A 9 -11.91 -1.26 28.86
C ALA A 9 -10.41 -0.99 28.74
N LYS A 10 -10.04 0.29 28.80
CA LYS A 10 -8.63 0.71 28.84
C LYS A 10 -8.06 0.45 30.23
N ILE A 11 -6.92 -0.26 30.28
CA ILE A 11 -6.20 -0.60 31.50
C ILE A 11 -4.83 0.10 31.48
N ASN A 12 -4.41 0.68 32.61
CA ASN A 12 -3.06 1.22 32.78
C ASN A 12 -2.05 0.08 32.90
N GLN A 13 -0.83 0.24 32.35
CA GLN A 13 0.17 -0.83 32.30
C GLN A 13 0.65 -1.33 33.68
N GLU A 14 0.46 -0.54 34.73
CA GLU A 14 0.82 -0.90 36.11
C GLU A 14 -0.36 -1.51 36.91
N SER A 15 -1.56 -1.57 36.33
CA SER A 15 -2.74 -2.13 37.01
C SER A 15 -2.68 -3.65 37.04
N LYS A 16 -2.97 -4.25 38.20
CA LYS A 16 -3.08 -5.72 38.35
C LYS A 16 -4.46 -6.26 37.92
N PHE A 17 -5.46 -5.39 37.83
CA PHE A 17 -6.85 -5.73 37.49
C PHE A 17 -7.45 -4.66 36.59
N CYS A 18 -8.40 -5.06 35.73
CA CYS A 18 -9.19 -4.16 34.91
C CYS A 18 -10.07 -3.25 35.80
N PRO A 19 -10.01 -1.92 35.66
CA PRO A 19 -10.77 -1.00 36.52
C PRO A 19 -12.28 -1.04 36.28
N GLN A 20 -12.74 -1.63 35.16
CA GLN A 20 -14.16 -1.66 34.79
C GLN A 20 -14.85 -2.97 35.14
N CYS A 21 -14.19 -4.12 34.95
CA CYS A 21 -14.79 -5.44 35.20
C CYS A 21 -14.10 -6.27 36.29
N GLY A 22 -12.95 -5.82 36.81
CA GLY A 22 -12.20 -6.53 37.84
C GLY A 22 -11.42 -7.76 37.36
N ASP A 23 -11.38 -8.03 36.05
CA ASP A 23 -10.63 -9.17 35.51
C ASP A 23 -9.11 -8.99 35.74
N PRO A 24 -8.37 -10.03 36.17
CA PRO A 24 -6.92 -9.93 36.38
C PRO A 24 -6.20 -9.64 35.06
N VAL A 25 -5.21 -8.75 35.11
CA VAL A 25 -4.42 -8.47 33.90
C VAL A 25 -3.54 -9.66 33.56
N ASP A 26 -3.72 -10.23 32.36
CA ASP A 26 -2.95 -11.38 31.87
C ASP A 26 -2.40 -11.19 30.45
N HIS A 27 -1.78 -12.23 29.89
CA HIS A 27 -1.12 -12.17 28.57
C HIS A 27 -2.11 -12.08 27.38
N LYS A 28 -3.41 -12.24 27.61
CA LYS A 28 -4.46 -12.07 26.60
C LYS A 28 -4.92 -10.62 26.49
N ASP A 29 -4.63 -9.80 27.49
CA ASP A 29 -4.84 -8.36 27.41
C ASP A 29 -3.87 -7.76 26.39
N ILE A 30 -4.45 -7.06 25.42
CA ILE A 30 -3.68 -6.54 24.30
C ILE A 30 -2.85 -5.37 24.81
N VAL A 31 -1.53 -5.52 24.80
CA VAL A 31 -0.62 -4.38 24.84
C VAL A 31 -0.90 -3.55 23.61
N VAL A 32 -1.74 -2.52 23.77
CA VAL A 32 -1.69 -1.37 22.89
C VAL A 32 -0.37 -0.70 23.24
N ASN A 33 0.70 -1.25 22.64
CA ASN A 33 1.78 -0.42 22.19
C ASN A 33 1.05 0.64 21.37
N SER A 34 0.97 1.84 21.93
CA SER A 34 0.94 3.04 21.15
C SER A 34 2.12 2.92 20.20
N LEU A 35 1.89 2.26 19.07
CA LEU A 35 2.59 2.57 17.86
C LEU A 35 2.28 4.05 17.68
N GLU A 36 3.19 4.88 18.19
CA GLU A 36 3.31 6.29 17.83
C GLU A 36 3.68 6.34 16.35
N ASN A 37 2.75 5.91 15.50
CA ASN A 37 2.49 6.69 14.33
C ASN A 37 1.92 7.98 14.90
N ASN A 38 2.74 9.02 15.01
CA ASN A 38 2.29 10.37 15.32
C ASN A 38 1.15 10.70 14.36
N ILE A 39 -0.11 10.47 14.80
CA ILE A 39 -1.28 10.71 13.97
C ILE A 39 -1.25 12.20 13.67
N ALA A 40 -1.05 12.53 12.39
CA ALA A 40 -0.91 13.92 11.98
C ALA A 40 -2.17 14.70 12.38
N ASN A 41 -1.98 15.94 12.78
CA ASN A 41 -3.10 16.85 13.03
C ASN A 41 -3.29 17.75 11.81
N VAL A 42 -4.56 17.96 11.47
CA VAL A 42 -5.03 18.88 10.45
C VAL A 42 -5.60 20.11 11.13
N ILE A 43 -5.02 21.27 10.83
CA ILE A 43 -5.52 22.56 11.30
C ILE A 43 -6.28 23.19 10.15
N LEU A 44 -7.54 23.53 10.38
CA LEU A 44 -8.38 24.26 9.43
C LEU A 44 -8.67 25.64 10.02
N THR A 45 -8.43 26.68 9.22
CA THR A 45 -8.78 28.05 9.58
C THR A 45 -9.60 28.72 8.49
N PHE A 46 -10.41 29.70 8.87
CA PHE A 46 -11.03 30.66 7.96
C PHE A 46 -11.35 31.96 8.69
N GLY A 47 -11.26 33.09 7.98
CA GLY A 47 -11.73 34.38 8.49
C GLY A 47 -13.15 34.71 8.06
N TYR A 48 -13.64 35.90 8.43
CA TYR A 48 -14.94 36.39 7.96
C TYR A 48 -15.09 36.25 6.43
N SER A 49 -16.26 35.79 5.98
CA SER A 49 -16.59 35.60 4.57
C SER A 49 -18.01 36.04 4.28
N SER A 50 -18.23 36.63 3.10
CA SER A 50 -19.57 36.99 2.60
C SER A 50 -20.29 35.81 1.93
N SER A 51 -19.70 34.60 1.96
CA SER A 51 -20.32 33.40 1.39
C SER A 51 -21.59 33.02 2.14
N ALA A 52 -22.60 32.54 1.42
CA ALA A 52 -23.81 31.96 2.02
C ALA A 52 -23.50 30.76 2.93
N ASN A 53 -22.33 30.10 2.76
CA ASN A 53 -21.90 28.98 3.58
C ASN A 53 -21.22 29.39 4.89
N TYR A 54 -21.05 30.68 5.18
CA TYR A 54 -20.34 31.16 6.37
C TYR A 54 -20.93 30.64 7.69
N GLU A 55 -22.21 30.87 7.93
CA GLU A 55 -22.89 30.42 9.17
C GLU A 55 -22.91 28.90 9.31
N LYS A 56 -22.99 28.19 8.18
CA LYS A 56 -22.91 26.72 8.16
C LYS A 56 -21.52 26.24 8.58
N ALA A 57 -20.45 26.81 8.04
CA ALA A 57 -19.09 26.45 8.44
C ALA A 57 -18.81 26.81 9.92
N LEU A 58 -19.29 27.97 10.36
CA LEU A 58 -19.14 28.43 11.75
C LEU A 58 -19.87 27.52 12.75
N SER A 59 -21.09 27.08 12.42
CA SER A 59 -21.83 26.16 13.30
C SER A 59 -21.15 24.81 13.42
N ILE A 60 -20.59 24.26 12.33
CA ILE A 60 -19.76 23.05 12.37
C ILE A 60 -18.56 23.27 13.29
N PHE A 61 -17.82 24.38 13.12
CA PHE A 61 -16.65 24.69 13.95
C PHE A 61 -17.01 24.77 15.43
N LYS A 62 -18.04 25.53 15.80
CA LYS A 62 -18.46 25.70 17.21
C LYS A 62 -18.84 24.40 17.92
N ASN A 63 -19.24 23.37 17.18
CA ASN A 63 -19.59 22.06 17.73
C ASN A 63 -18.37 21.14 17.90
N LEU A 64 -17.19 21.53 17.43
CA LEU A 64 -15.97 20.74 17.55
C LEU A 64 -15.21 21.09 18.84
N PRO A 65 -14.73 20.10 19.62
CA PRO A 65 -14.05 20.35 20.90
C PRO A 65 -12.78 21.21 20.79
N THR A 66 -12.14 21.22 19.63
CA THR A 66 -10.86 21.92 19.37
C THR A 66 -11.05 23.30 18.77
N TYR A 67 -12.30 23.79 18.74
CA TYR A 67 -12.61 25.11 18.22
C TYR A 67 -11.99 26.23 19.05
N SER A 68 -11.41 27.18 18.33
CA SER A 68 -10.88 28.43 18.87
C SER A 68 -11.10 29.53 17.84
N PHE A 69 -11.02 30.78 18.29
CA PHE A 69 -11.05 31.93 17.42
C PHE A 69 -10.17 33.04 18.00
N GLU A 70 -9.72 33.93 17.12
CA GLU A 70 -8.95 35.11 17.48
C GLU A 70 -9.40 36.32 16.66
N GLY A 71 -9.22 37.52 17.21
CA GLY A 71 -9.63 38.77 16.58
C GLY A 71 -11.12 39.11 16.71
N GLU A 72 -11.50 40.25 16.13
CA GLU A 72 -12.86 40.80 16.23
C GLU A 72 -13.39 41.24 14.85
N ALA A 73 -14.71 41.19 14.70
CA ALA A 73 -15.45 41.63 13.51
C ALA A 73 -14.83 41.10 12.19
N LYS A 74 -14.40 41.99 11.29
CA LYS A 74 -13.84 41.63 9.98
C LYS A 74 -12.43 41.02 10.02
N LYS A 75 -11.78 41.02 11.18
CA LYS A 75 -10.46 40.42 11.41
C LYS A 75 -10.52 39.11 12.20
N ILE A 76 -11.73 38.58 12.43
CA ILE A 76 -11.89 37.30 13.11
C ILE A 76 -11.28 36.16 12.29
N VAL A 77 -10.62 35.22 12.96
CA VAL A 77 -10.13 33.97 12.41
C VAL A 77 -10.66 32.83 13.27
N HIS A 78 -11.37 31.90 12.64
CA HIS A 78 -11.87 30.67 13.24
C HIS A 78 -10.87 29.54 12.99
N ARG A 79 -10.67 28.67 13.97
CA ARG A 79 -9.70 27.58 13.93
C ARG A 79 -10.25 26.32 14.58
N VAL A 80 -9.99 25.18 13.94
CA VAL A 80 -10.17 23.83 14.53
C VAL A 80 -8.94 22.99 14.26
N THR A 81 -8.68 22.03 15.14
CA THR A 81 -7.62 21.02 14.98
C THR A 81 -8.23 19.63 15.04
N LEU A 82 -8.05 18.83 14.00
CA LEU A 82 -8.64 17.50 13.88
C LEU A 82 -7.54 16.46 13.64
N PRO A 83 -7.62 15.24 14.19
CA PRO A 83 -6.71 14.19 13.79
C PRO A 83 -6.99 13.81 12.33
N ILE A 84 -5.93 13.51 11.57
CA ILE A 84 -6.03 13.19 10.13
C ILE A 84 -6.89 11.95 9.83
N THR A 85 -7.23 11.17 10.85
CA THR A 85 -8.18 10.05 10.76
C THR A 85 -9.62 10.49 10.52
N GLU A 86 -9.99 11.73 10.83
CA GLU A 86 -11.32 12.31 10.60
C GLU A 86 -11.51 12.78 9.14
N ILE A 87 -11.12 11.95 8.19
CA ILE A 87 -10.95 12.32 6.77
C ILE A 87 -12.23 12.90 6.18
N ASP A 88 -13.37 12.25 6.39
CA ASP A 88 -14.64 12.70 5.80
C ASP A 88 -15.09 14.04 6.39
N LEU A 89 -14.90 14.25 7.70
CA LEU A 89 -15.17 15.54 8.34
C LEU A 89 -14.26 16.64 7.78
N ILE A 90 -12.95 16.36 7.65
CA ILE A 90 -11.97 17.30 7.09
C ILE A 90 -12.35 17.67 5.65
N ILE A 91 -12.67 16.68 4.80
CA ILE A 91 -13.08 16.92 3.41
C ILE A 91 -14.37 17.73 3.35
N ASN A 92 -15.37 17.40 4.17
CA ASN A 92 -16.64 18.12 4.21
C ASN A 92 -16.46 19.58 4.63
N ILE A 93 -15.60 19.85 5.62
CA ILE A 93 -15.26 21.22 6.01
C ILE A 93 -14.53 21.92 4.86
N TYR A 94 -13.52 21.28 4.26
CA TYR A 94 -12.75 21.87 3.18
C TYR A 94 -13.63 22.21 1.97
N ASP A 95 -14.63 21.39 1.65
CA ASP A 95 -15.57 21.67 0.56
C ASP A 95 -16.45 22.91 0.82
N LEU A 96 -16.66 23.28 2.09
CA LEU A 96 -17.39 24.49 2.46
C LEU A 96 -16.50 25.75 2.38
N ILE A 97 -15.25 25.66 2.86
CA ILE A 97 -14.40 26.84 3.12
C ILE A 97 -13.21 26.96 2.16
N GLY A 98 -12.82 25.90 1.45
CA GLY A 98 -11.52 25.79 0.77
C GLY A 98 -11.31 26.74 -0.42
N ASN A 99 -12.38 27.37 -0.91
CA ASN A 99 -12.32 28.39 -1.95
C ASN A 99 -12.31 29.83 -1.40
N TRP A 100 -12.34 30.00 -0.08
CA TRP A 100 -12.32 31.33 0.55
C TRP A 100 -10.88 31.83 0.64
N LYS A 101 -10.66 33.13 0.34
CA LYS A 101 -9.33 33.74 0.39
C LYS A 101 -8.66 33.67 1.77
N THR A 102 -9.47 33.60 2.81
CA THR A 102 -9.03 33.60 4.21
C THR A 102 -8.93 32.18 4.80
N SER A 103 -9.23 31.14 4.02
CA SER A 103 -9.15 29.77 4.52
C SER A 103 -7.77 29.16 4.33
N GLN A 104 -7.39 28.30 5.26
CA GLN A 104 -6.14 27.55 5.21
C GLN A 104 -6.34 26.16 5.78
N MET A 105 -5.65 25.18 5.19
CA MET A 105 -5.51 23.85 5.75
C MET A 105 -4.04 23.53 5.94
N LEU A 106 -3.65 23.13 7.15
CA LEU A 106 -2.29 22.75 7.48
C LEU A 106 -2.25 21.31 7.97
N ILE A 107 -1.32 20.50 7.45
CA ILE A 107 -1.00 19.17 7.98
C ILE A 107 0.44 19.22 8.47
N ASN A 108 0.66 18.95 9.76
CA ASN A 108 1.99 19.08 10.41
C ASN A 108 2.67 20.44 10.11
N GLY A 109 1.88 21.52 10.09
CA GLY A 109 2.36 22.89 9.84
C GLY A 109 2.61 23.25 8.37
N LYS A 110 2.45 22.31 7.42
CA LYS A 110 2.59 22.58 5.98
C LYS A 110 1.22 22.84 5.35
N SER A 111 1.16 23.84 4.48
CA SER A 111 -0.05 24.14 3.71
C SER A 111 -0.41 22.98 2.77
N CYS A 112 -1.66 22.54 2.81
CA CYS A 112 -2.17 21.42 2.05
C CYS A 112 -3.48 21.77 1.35
N THR A 113 -3.81 20.99 0.34
CA THR A 113 -5.01 21.10 -0.49
C THR A 113 -5.86 19.83 -0.35
N LYS A 114 -7.09 19.86 -0.90
CA LYS A 114 -7.93 18.65 -0.98
C LYS A 114 -7.22 17.46 -1.64
N LYS A 115 -6.31 17.70 -2.60
CA LYS A 115 -5.55 16.63 -3.26
C LYS A 115 -4.69 15.84 -2.26
N ASP A 116 -4.12 16.52 -1.27
CA ASP A 116 -3.30 15.87 -0.25
C ASP A 116 -4.12 14.95 0.67
N LEU A 117 -5.43 15.17 0.77
CA LEU A 117 -6.38 14.31 1.49
C LEU A 117 -6.94 13.18 0.62
N SER A 118 -7.08 13.38 -0.68
CA SER A 118 -7.71 12.40 -1.58
C SER A 118 -6.71 11.45 -2.26
N PHE A 119 -5.43 11.79 -2.28
CA PHE A 119 -4.39 10.99 -2.96
C PHE A 119 -3.40 10.36 -1.96
N TYR A 120 -2.53 9.50 -2.50
CA TYR A 120 -1.44 8.84 -1.78
C TYR A 120 -1.87 8.10 -0.49
N GLY A 121 -1.20 8.38 0.64
CA GLY A 121 -1.38 7.67 1.90
C GLY A 121 -2.78 7.83 2.50
N ILE A 122 -3.34 9.04 2.45
CA ILE A 122 -4.67 9.35 3.04
C ILE A 122 -5.79 8.77 2.20
N GLY A 123 -5.75 8.96 0.88
CA GLY A 123 -6.72 8.34 -0.02
C GLY A 123 -6.72 6.81 0.11
N CYS A 124 -5.53 6.19 0.19
CA CYS A 124 -5.41 4.76 0.41
C CYS A 124 -5.95 4.30 1.77
N PHE A 125 -5.72 5.08 2.83
CA PHE A 125 -6.23 4.77 4.17
C PHE A 125 -7.75 4.81 4.23
N LYS A 126 -8.40 5.75 3.53
CA LYS A 126 -9.87 5.76 3.40
C LYS A 126 -10.39 4.45 2.81
N SER A 127 -9.84 4.00 1.68
CA SER A 127 -10.20 2.70 1.09
C SER A 127 -9.89 1.52 2.01
N ARG A 128 -8.86 1.61 2.86
CA ARG A 128 -8.58 0.58 3.88
C ARG A 128 -9.68 0.51 4.94
N LEU A 129 -10.27 1.63 5.35
CA LEU A 129 -11.33 1.63 6.36
C LEU A 129 -12.56 0.82 5.91
N GLU A 130 -12.81 0.82 4.61
CA GLU A 130 -13.90 0.11 3.93
C GLU A 130 -13.54 -1.36 3.60
N ALA A 131 -12.28 -1.77 3.75
CA ALA A 131 -11.84 -3.12 3.43
C ALA A 131 -12.31 -4.14 4.48
N VAL A 132 -12.75 -5.31 4.01
CA VAL A 132 -13.16 -6.45 4.85
C VAL A 132 -12.02 -6.91 5.76
N ASP A 133 -10.84 -7.14 5.18
CA ASP A 133 -9.61 -7.44 5.92
C ASP A 133 -8.61 -6.31 5.71
N LYS A 134 -8.46 -5.48 6.75
CA LYS A 134 -7.62 -4.28 6.75
C LYS A 134 -6.13 -4.59 6.78
N THR A 135 -5.74 -5.75 7.30
CA THR A 135 -4.36 -6.22 7.34
C THR A 135 -3.98 -6.74 5.97
N LEU A 136 -4.77 -7.65 5.40
CA LEU A 136 -4.58 -8.15 4.04
C LEU A 136 -4.62 -7.01 3.01
N TYR A 137 -5.46 -5.99 3.20
CA TYR A 137 -5.48 -4.81 2.32
C TYR A 137 -4.11 -4.12 2.23
N CYS A 138 -3.42 -3.95 3.37
CA CYS A 138 -2.11 -3.34 3.44
C CYS A 138 -1.00 -4.24 2.88
N TYR A 139 -1.05 -5.53 3.18
CA TYR A 139 -0.09 -6.52 2.69
C TYR A 139 -0.35 -6.97 1.25
N GLY A 140 -1.43 -6.51 0.62
CA GLY A 140 -1.81 -6.85 -0.75
C GLY A 140 -2.57 -8.17 -0.83
N ARG A 141 -3.76 -8.15 -1.43
CA ARG A 141 -4.58 -9.34 -1.67
C ARG A 141 -4.13 -10.08 -2.94
N TYR A 142 -3.85 -9.31 -3.99
CA TYR A 142 -3.49 -9.82 -5.32
C TYR A 142 -1.98 -9.91 -5.49
N ASP A 143 -1.54 -10.84 -6.33
CA ASP A 143 -0.12 -11.15 -6.56
C ASP A 143 0.78 -9.93 -6.81
N TYR A 144 0.30 -8.97 -7.59
CA TYR A 144 1.06 -7.76 -7.94
C TYR A 144 1.09 -6.70 -6.81
N GLU A 145 0.36 -6.91 -5.71
CA GLU A 145 0.36 -6.04 -4.53
C GLU A 145 0.96 -6.72 -3.28
N ARG A 146 1.10 -8.05 -3.29
CA ARG A 146 1.60 -8.83 -2.14
C ARG A 146 2.96 -8.31 -1.72
N ASN A 147 3.14 -7.98 -0.46
CA ASN A 147 4.39 -7.40 0.03
C ASN A 147 4.72 -7.87 1.45
N ILE A 148 5.97 -7.73 1.87
CA ILE A 148 6.40 -8.00 3.26
C ILE A 148 6.44 -6.73 4.13
N TRP A 149 6.20 -5.58 3.51
CA TRP A 149 6.45 -4.27 4.09
C TRP A 149 5.29 -3.73 4.93
N GLY A 150 4.11 -4.37 4.85
CA GLY A 150 2.89 -3.89 5.49
C GLY A 150 2.28 -2.66 4.80
N CYS A 151 2.66 -2.37 3.55
CA CYS A 151 2.07 -1.30 2.78
C CYS A 151 2.21 -1.52 1.26
N LYS A 152 1.08 -1.80 0.60
CA LYS A 152 1.02 -1.98 -0.86
C LYS A 152 1.37 -0.73 -1.66
N LYS A 153 1.23 0.46 -1.07
CA LYS A 153 1.56 1.72 -1.73
C LYS A 153 3.08 1.99 -1.81
N LEU A 154 3.90 1.16 -1.17
CA LEU A 154 5.34 1.19 -1.40
C LEU A 154 5.70 0.73 -2.82
N GLY A 155 4.82 -0.01 -3.50
CA GLY A 155 5.07 -0.46 -4.88
C GLY A 155 6.23 -1.44 -5.00
N MET A 156 6.55 -2.15 -3.91
CA MET A 156 7.63 -3.13 -3.83
C MET A 156 7.05 -4.52 -3.53
N PRO A 157 6.22 -5.08 -4.42
CA PRO A 157 5.60 -6.37 -4.17
C PRO A 157 6.64 -7.51 -4.24
N ILE A 158 6.19 -8.69 -3.86
CA ILE A 158 6.90 -9.94 -4.10
C ILE A 158 6.34 -10.56 -5.38
N TYR A 159 7.17 -10.64 -6.40
CA TYR A 159 6.81 -11.30 -7.65
C TYR A 159 7.21 -12.77 -7.64
N ARG A 160 6.29 -13.65 -8.05
CA ARG A 160 6.56 -15.10 -8.17
C ARG A 160 7.67 -15.42 -9.18
N TRP A 161 7.87 -14.53 -10.15
CA TRP A 161 8.84 -14.65 -11.23
C TRP A 161 10.13 -13.84 -10.98
N GLY A 162 10.33 -13.31 -9.77
CA GLY A 162 11.44 -12.39 -9.47
C GLY A 162 11.18 -10.97 -10.00
N GLY A 163 12.18 -10.10 -9.86
CA GLY A 163 12.06 -8.69 -10.24
C GLY A 163 11.89 -7.73 -9.05
N GLY A 164 11.97 -6.43 -9.34
CA GLY A 164 11.84 -5.38 -8.33
C GLY A 164 12.98 -5.41 -7.32
N TRP A 165 12.65 -5.35 -6.03
CA TRP A 165 13.65 -5.34 -4.96
C TRP A 165 14.43 -6.67 -4.87
N LEU A 166 13.89 -7.77 -5.40
CA LEU A 166 14.56 -9.07 -5.49
C LEU A 166 15.79 -9.07 -6.43
N GLU A 167 15.90 -8.08 -7.33
CA GLU A 167 17.07 -7.88 -8.20
C GLU A 167 18.13 -6.97 -7.58
N SER A 168 17.91 -6.49 -6.35
CA SER A 168 18.88 -5.65 -5.63
C SER A 168 19.94 -6.53 -4.99
N GLY A 169 20.90 -6.97 -5.80
CA GLY A 169 21.99 -7.83 -5.36
C GLY A 169 22.79 -8.39 -6.53
N SER A 170 23.65 -9.36 -6.24
CA SER A 170 24.42 -10.08 -7.25
C SER A 170 24.80 -11.48 -6.78
N PHE A 171 25.05 -12.38 -7.75
CA PHE A 171 25.62 -13.69 -7.47
C PHE A 171 27.14 -13.61 -7.31
N ASP A 172 27.68 -14.33 -6.34
CA ASP A 172 29.10 -14.65 -6.30
C ASP A 172 29.46 -15.82 -7.25
N ASN A 173 30.74 -16.19 -7.26
CA ASN A 173 31.25 -17.27 -8.11
C ASN A 173 30.75 -18.68 -7.72
N LYS A 174 30.10 -18.84 -6.57
CA LYS A 174 29.50 -20.10 -6.11
C LYS A 174 28.00 -20.17 -6.40
N GLY A 175 27.42 -19.09 -6.93
CA GLY A 175 25.98 -18.97 -7.17
C GLY A 175 25.20 -18.66 -5.90
N ILE A 176 25.84 -18.08 -4.89
CA ILE A 176 25.18 -17.53 -3.69
C ILE A 176 24.79 -16.09 -4.02
N TRP A 177 23.53 -15.74 -3.79
CA TRP A 177 23.00 -14.39 -3.95
C TRP A 177 23.40 -13.53 -2.75
N HIS A 178 23.90 -12.32 -2.99
CA HIS A 178 24.21 -11.32 -1.98
C HIS A 178 23.28 -10.12 -2.17
N PHE A 179 22.45 -9.81 -1.19
CA PHE A 179 21.53 -8.67 -1.27
C PHE A 179 22.25 -7.34 -1.07
N ASP A 180 21.89 -6.35 -1.89
CA ASP A 180 22.19 -4.95 -1.65
C ASP A 180 21.06 -4.31 -0.81
N LYS A 181 21.08 -4.59 0.49
CA LYS A 181 20.12 -4.01 1.44
C LYS A 181 20.16 -2.48 1.49
N LYS A 182 21.30 -1.85 1.17
CA LYS A 182 21.42 -0.39 1.14
C LYS A 182 20.61 0.19 -0.01
N ARG A 183 20.64 -0.45 -1.18
CA ARG A 183 19.77 -0.09 -2.31
C ARG A 183 18.30 -0.27 -1.97
N ILE A 184 17.91 -1.42 -1.40
CA ILE A 184 16.51 -1.68 -0.99
C ILE A 184 16.03 -0.62 0.00
N LYS A 185 16.86 -0.26 1.00
CA LYS A 185 16.56 0.81 1.95
C LYS A 185 16.31 2.15 1.26
N THR A 186 17.15 2.49 0.27
CA THR A 186 17.03 3.74 -0.50
C THR A 186 15.71 3.78 -1.26
N ASP A 187 15.34 2.68 -1.90
CA ASP A 187 14.06 2.56 -2.62
C ASP A 187 12.86 2.70 -1.66
N LEU A 188 12.93 2.06 -0.49
CA LEU A 188 11.93 2.23 0.58
C LEU A 188 11.83 3.68 1.06
N ASP A 189 12.96 4.34 1.31
CA ASP A 189 13.02 5.74 1.76
C ASP A 189 12.35 6.67 0.74
N ILE A 190 12.51 6.41 -0.56
CA ILE A 190 11.84 7.14 -1.65
C ILE A 190 10.34 6.85 -1.64
N ALA A 191 9.95 5.56 -1.57
CA ALA A 191 8.56 5.12 -1.64
C ALA A 191 7.72 5.53 -0.42
N ILE A 192 8.34 5.70 0.75
CA ILE A 192 7.68 6.11 1.99
C ILE A 192 7.22 7.58 1.94
N LYS A 193 8.00 8.47 1.32
CA LYS A 193 7.72 9.92 1.30
C LYS A 193 6.28 10.29 0.90
N PRO A 194 5.75 9.82 -0.25
CA PRO A 194 4.41 10.20 -0.67
C PRO A 194 3.30 9.67 0.26
N ILE A 195 3.57 8.65 1.07
CA ILE A 195 2.56 7.98 1.90
C ILE A 195 2.71 8.24 3.40
N GLU A 196 3.63 9.11 3.79
CA GLU A 196 4.01 9.32 5.20
C GLU A 196 2.87 9.79 6.10
N LEU A 197 1.83 10.37 5.52
CA LEU A 197 0.64 10.82 6.24
C LEU A 197 -0.34 9.69 6.57
N CYS A 198 -0.18 8.50 5.97
CA CYS A 198 -1.05 7.35 6.24
C CYS A 198 -1.02 6.98 7.74
N PRO A 199 -2.15 7.02 8.47
CA PRO A 199 -2.18 6.80 9.92
C PRO A 199 -1.69 5.41 10.37
N VAL A 200 -1.75 4.43 9.47
CA VAL A 200 -1.37 3.03 9.76
C VAL A 200 -0.01 2.65 9.17
N LEU A 201 0.69 3.57 8.49
CA LEU A 201 2.02 3.30 7.97
C LEU A 201 3.00 3.17 9.14
N ASN A 202 3.70 2.05 9.22
CA ASN A 202 4.64 1.80 10.29
C ASN A 202 6.06 1.66 9.74
N LYS A 203 6.81 2.78 9.74
CA LYS A 203 8.20 2.82 9.23
C LYS A 203 9.13 1.88 9.99
N ALA A 204 8.95 1.74 11.31
CA ALA A 204 9.75 0.84 12.12
C ALA A 204 9.56 -0.64 11.71
N LYS A 205 8.32 -1.07 11.45
CA LYS A 205 8.04 -2.40 10.91
C LYS A 205 8.62 -2.60 9.51
N ILE A 206 8.53 -1.59 8.64
CA ILE A 206 9.14 -1.66 7.29
C ILE A 206 10.65 -1.93 7.38
N TYR A 207 11.38 -1.18 8.22
CA TYR A 207 12.82 -1.40 8.36
C TYR A 207 13.15 -2.70 9.10
N LYS A 208 12.32 -3.13 10.05
CA LYS A 208 12.46 -4.45 10.67
C LYS A 208 12.30 -5.59 9.64
N ALA A 209 11.38 -5.46 8.68
CA ALA A 209 11.25 -6.42 7.58
C ALA A 209 12.51 -6.44 6.70
N LEU A 210 13.10 -5.27 6.42
CA LEU A 210 14.39 -5.18 5.71
C LEU A 210 15.53 -5.86 6.48
N ASP A 211 15.57 -5.70 7.80
CA ASP A 211 16.59 -6.35 8.64
C ASP A 211 16.45 -7.87 8.65
N LEU A 212 15.23 -8.39 8.52
CA LEU A 212 14.94 -9.84 8.44
C LEU A 212 15.33 -10.47 7.11
N ILE A 213 15.50 -9.68 6.03
CA ILE A 213 16.04 -10.20 4.77
C ILE A 213 17.45 -10.74 5.07
N PRO A 214 17.82 -11.96 4.65
CA PRO A 214 19.18 -12.45 4.88
C PRO A 214 20.20 -11.62 4.06
N ASP A 215 21.46 -11.55 4.49
CA ASP A 215 22.50 -10.89 3.67
C ASP A 215 22.81 -11.71 2.41
N THR A 216 22.72 -13.04 2.54
CA THR A 216 23.01 -13.97 1.47
C THR A 216 21.99 -15.11 1.39
N ILE A 217 21.71 -15.60 0.19
CA ILE A 217 20.86 -16.77 -0.05
C ILE A 217 21.60 -17.74 -0.95
N ASN A 218 21.54 -19.03 -0.60
CA ASN A 218 21.94 -20.10 -1.50
C ASN A 218 20.68 -20.86 -1.96
N PRO A 219 20.15 -20.60 -3.16
CA PRO A 219 18.94 -21.28 -3.65
C PRO A 219 19.09 -22.80 -3.81
N LYS A 220 20.32 -23.35 -3.73
CA LYS A 220 20.55 -24.80 -3.74
C LYS A 220 20.24 -25.47 -2.41
N THR A 221 20.25 -24.72 -1.31
CA THR A 221 20.12 -25.25 0.06
C THR A 221 19.02 -24.58 0.86
N ASP A 222 18.53 -23.43 0.43
CA ASP A 222 17.41 -22.72 1.04
C ASP A 222 16.16 -22.94 0.21
N GLU A 223 15.24 -23.76 0.71
CA GLU A 223 14.01 -24.16 0.02
C GLU A 223 13.08 -22.96 -0.26
N ASN A 224 13.22 -21.88 0.52
CA ASN A 224 12.41 -20.67 0.39
C ASN A 224 12.70 -19.85 -0.88
N TRP A 225 13.74 -20.22 -1.63
CA TRP A 225 14.27 -19.42 -2.73
C TRP A 225 14.70 -20.27 -3.93
N GLU A 226 14.37 -19.77 -5.12
CA GLU A 226 14.79 -20.34 -6.40
C GLU A 226 15.62 -19.33 -7.21
N TYR A 227 16.45 -19.85 -8.12
CA TYR A 227 17.08 -19.03 -9.14
C TYR A 227 16.02 -18.44 -10.09
N ASP A 228 16.10 -17.13 -10.36
CA ASP A 228 15.42 -16.50 -11.48
C ASP A 228 16.32 -16.63 -12.74
N GLU A 229 16.02 -17.65 -13.54
CA GLU A 229 16.71 -17.92 -14.80
C GLU A 229 16.11 -17.11 -15.96
N ARG A 230 16.95 -16.38 -16.69
CA ARG A 230 16.56 -15.67 -17.90
C ARG A 230 17.44 -16.09 -19.07
N PHE A 231 16.88 -16.00 -20.28
CA PHE A 231 17.66 -16.15 -21.49
C PHE A 231 18.50 -14.90 -21.72
N VAL A 232 19.81 -15.08 -21.86
CA VAL A 232 20.76 -14.04 -22.21
C VAL A 232 21.52 -14.45 -23.45
N GLU A 233 21.72 -13.49 -24.34
CA GLU A 233 22.57 -13.66 -25.50
C GLU A 233 24.05 -13.62 -25.10
N VAL A 234 24.78 -14.67 -25.42
CA VAL A 234 26.22 -14.79 -25.21
C VAL A 234 26.82 -15.26 -26.52
N ASN A 235 27.59 -14.39 -27.17
CA ASN A 235 28.24 -14.64 -28.47
C ASN A 235 27.26 -15.07 -29.58
N GLY A 236 26.07 -14.47 -29.65
CA GLY A 236 25.06 -14.79 -30.67
C GLY A 236 24.15 -15.99 -30.35
N GLU A 237 24.35 -16.65 -29.21
CA GLU A 237 23.50 -17.76 -28.73
C GLU A 237 22.74 -17.37 -27.46
N TYR A 238 21.45 -17.72 -27.38
CA TYR A 238 20.67 -17.54 -26.16
C TYR A 238 20.91 -18.70 -25.19
N LYS A 239 21.45 -18.39 -24.03
CA LYS A 239 21.70 -19.34 -22.93
C LYS A 239 20.91 -18.93 -21.70
N LYS A 240 20.45 -19.90 -20.92
CA LYS A 240 19.88 -19.63 -19.60
C LYS A 240 21.00 -19.20 -18.65
N ALA A 241 20.79 -18.10 -17.95
CA ALA A 241 21.65 -17.69 -16.84
C ALA A 241 20.79 -17.22 -15.67
N ALA A 242 21.23 -17.51 -14.45
CA ALA A 242 20.65 -16.94 -13.25
C ALA A 242 20.90 -15.42 -13.25
N LYS A 243 19.82 -14.64 -13.22
CA LYS A 243 19.86 -13.17 -13.19
C LYS A 243 19.38 -12.58 -11.87
N GLY A 244 18.70 -13.37 -11.06
CA GLY A 244 18.29 -13.00 -9.72
C GLY A 244 17.80 -14.21 -8.94
N ILE A 245 17.03 -13.92 -7.91
CA ILE A 245 16.32 -14.93 -7.12
C ILE A 245 14.83 -14.61 -7.11
N LYS A 246 14.02 -15.63 -6.85
CA LYS A 246 12.57 -15.52 -6.66
C LYS A 246 12.14 -16.41 -5.49
N PRO A 247 11.13 -16.00 -4.71
CA PRO A 247 10.68 -16.79 -3.58
C PRO A 247 9.63 -17.82 -3.98
N THR A 248 9.56 -18.90 -3.23
CA THR A 248 8.45 -19.87 -3.19
C THR A 248 7.27 -19.33 -2.37
N ILE A 249 6.90 -18.06 -2.57
CA ILE A 249 5.83 -17.18 -1.99
C ILE A 249 5.21 -17.51 -0.61
N ASN A 250 4.76 -18.74 -0.34
CA ASN A 250 4.33 -19.19 0.98
C ASN A 250 5.44 -19.16 2.02
N GLU A 251 6.68 -19.25 1.55
CA GLU A 251 7.84 -19.51 2.38
C GLU A 251 8.52 -18.24 2.88
N ILE A 252 8.21 -17.05 2.35
CA ILE A 252 8.82 -15.79 2.79
C ILE A 252 8.07 -15.04 3.88
N LEU A 253 7.01 -15.64 4.45
CA LEU A 253 6.25 -15.00 5.54
C LEU A 253 7.10 -14.78 6.81
N TYR A 254 8.27 -15.43 6.95
CA TYR A 254 9.22 -15.14 8.03
C TYR A 254 9.84 -13.74 7.94
N LEU A 255 9.79 -13.09 6.77
CA LEU A 255 10.28 -11.73 6.57
C LEU A 255 9.30 -10.66 7.06
N ILE A 256 8.06 -11.04 7.39
CA ILE A 256 7.07 -10.11 7.96
C ILE A 256 7.29 -10.05 9.48
N PRO A 257 7.57 -8.87 10.05
CA PRO A 257 7.72 -8.74 11.47
C PRO A 257 6.39 -8.96 12.18
N ASP A 258 6.43 -9.73 13.27
CA ASP A 258 5.33 -10.02 14.20
C ASP A 258 4.34 -11.11 13.72
N ASN A 259 3.28 -11.35 14.51
CA ASN A 259 2.29 -12.42 14.27
C ASN A 259 1.20 -12.04 13.24
N GLU A 260 1.21 -10.82 12.70
CA GLU A 260 0.23 -10.32 11.73
C GLU A 260 0.55 -10.81 10.29
N LYS A 261 0.69 -12.12 10.12
CA LYS A 261 0.98 -12.73 8.82
C LYS A 261 -0.31 -12.73 7.98
N PRO A 262 -0.33 -12.06 6.81
CA PRO A 262 -1.50 -12.07 5.94
C PRO A 262 -1.74 -13.50 5.44
N LYS A 263 -3.01 -13.90 5.38
CA LYS A 263 -3.41 -15.12 4.68
C LYS A 263 -3.61 -14.76 3.21
N TRP A 264 -2.61 -15.06 2.40
CA TRP A 264 -2.74 -14.95 0.95
C TRP A 264 -3.44 -16.20 0.42
N ASP A 265 -4.60 -16.04 -0.19
CA ASP A 265 -5.26 -17.12 -0.91
C ASP A 265 -4.50 -17.33 -2.23
N PHE A 266 -3.79 -18.44 -2.34
CA PHE A 266 -3.17 -18.87 -3.58
C PHE A 266 -4.24 -19.57 -4.40
N GLU A 267 -5.05 -18.82 -5.14
CA GLU A 267 -5.87 -19.44 -6.16
C GLU A 267 -4.93 -20.19 -7.12
N SER A 268 -5.19 -21.49 -7.26
CA SER A 268 -4.39 -22.50 -7.96
C SER A 268 -4.39 -22.34 -9.49
N ASP A 269 -5.04 -21.30 -10.01
CA ASP A 269 -5.45 -21.26 -11.41
C ASP A 269 -4.32 -20.87 -12.37
N ASP A 270 -3.20 -20.35 -11.87
CA ASP A 270 -2.07 -19.97 -12.73
C ASP A 270 -1.05 -21.09 -13.00
N ILE A 271 -1.12 -22.22 -12.27
CA ILE A 271 -0.18 -23.35 -12.48
C ILE A 271 -0.58 -24.18 -13.72
N ASN A 272 -1.87 -24.22 -14.07
CA ASN A 272 -2.36 -25.04 -15.18
C ASN A 272 -2.24 -24.40 -16.56
N THR A 273 -2.01 -23.09 -16.65
CA THR A 273 -1.97 -22.38 -17.94
C THR A 273 -0.59 -22.42 -18.59
N PHE A 274 0.48 -22.55 -17.81
CA PHE A 274 1.85 -22.69 -18.33
C PHE A 274 2.21 -24.14 -18.70
N ASN A 275 1.72 -25.14 -17.97
CA ASN A 275 2.03 -26.55 -18.23
C ASN A 275 1.29 -27.16 -19.43
N LYS A 276 0.30 -26.47 -20.02
CA LYS A 276 -0.41 -26.94 -21.22
C LYS A 276 0.24 -26.52 -22.53
N THR A 277 1.30 -25.72 -22.50
CA THR A 277 1.91 -25.13 -23.71
C THR A 277 3.33 -25.63 -24.01
N GLN A 278 3.83 -26.66 -23.31
CA GLN A 278 5.06 -27.34 -23.72
C GLN A 278 4.88 -28.87 -23.73
N ILE A 279 5.33 -29.46 -24.83
CA ILE A 279 5.39 -30.90 -25.17
C ILE A 279 4.11 -31.50 -25.78
N LYS A 280 3.86 -31.14 -27.05
CA LYS A 280 3.71 -32.13 -28.13
C LYS A 280 4.47 -31.64 -29.35
N VAL A 281 5.79 -31.81 -29.32
CA VAL A 281 6.56 -31.93 -30.56
C VAL A 281 6.61 -33.43 -30.85
N SER A 282 5.73 -33.88 -31.74
CA SER A 282 5.91 -35.15 -32.45
C SER A 282 5.80 -34.84 -33.93
N THR A 283 6.91 -35.08 -34.61
CA THR A 283 7.08 -35.17 -36.06
C THR A 283 5.97 -36.00 -36.70
N GLU A 284 5.18 -35.42 -37.60
CA GLU A 284 5.12 -35.77 -39.03
C GLU A 284 3.88 -35.21 -39.75
N GLU A 285 4.17 -34.76 -40.97
CA GLU A 285 3.33 -34.60 -42.16
C GLU A 285 2.32 -33.44 -42.34
N LYS A 286 2.50 -32.82 -43.52
CA LYS A 286 1.76 -31.74 -44.14
C LYS A 286 0.25 -32.01 -44.16
N LYS A 287 -0.54 -30.98 -43.82
CA LYS A 287 -1.83 -30.70 -44.49
C LYS A 287 -2.09 -29.21 -44.52
N GLU A 288 -2.27 -28.71 -45.74
CA GLU A 288 -2.70 -27.35 -46.02
C GLU A 288 -4.10 -27.07 -45.48
N ASN A 289 -4.30 -25.78 -45.16
CA ASN A 289 -5.42 -24.93 -45.59
C ASN A 289 -6.50 -24.49 -44.59
N LYS A 290 -6.74 -23.16 -44.72
CA LYS A 290 -7.94 -22.37 -44.41
C LYS A 290 -8.33 -22.20 -42.94
N PHE A 291 -7.94 -21.08 -42.33
CA PHE A 291 -8.84 -20.20 -41.54
C PHE A 291 -8.15 -18.88 -41.14
N LYS A 292 -7.74 -18.07 -42.13
CA LYS A 292 -7.38 -16.64 -41.95
C LYS A 292 -7.89 -15.80 -43.12
N ILE A 293 -9.19 -15.89 -43.41
CA ILE A 293 -9.89 -14.96 -44.31
C ILE A 293 -11.28 -14.71 -43.70
N ARG A 294 -11.34 -13.92 -42.62
CA ARG A 294 -12.62 -13.39 -42.11
C ARG A 294 -12.53 -11.97 -41.53
N TYR A 295 -11.34 -11.44 -41.23
CA TYR A 295 -11.18 -10.09 -40.68
C TYR A 295 -10.84 -8.98 -41.70
N ILE A 296 -10.41 -9.33 -42.93
CA ILE A 296 -10.02 -8.32 -43.94
C ILE A 296 -11.24 -7.87 -44.79
N VAL A 297 -12.31 -8.65 -44.86
CA VAL A 297 -13.51 -8.31 -45.65
C VAL A 297 -14.44 -7.32 -44.92
N TYR A 298 -14.46 -7.32 -43.58
CA TYR A 298 -15.31 -6.40 -42.81
C TYR A 298 -14.76 -4.97 -42.73
N ALA A 299 -13.45 -4.77 -42.87
CA ALA A 299 -12.83 -3.44 -42.87
C ALA A 299 -13.03 -2.68 -44.20
N ALA A 300 -13.17 -3.40 -45.32
CA ALA A 300 -13.36 -2.78 -46.64
C ALA A 300 -14.81 -2.32 -46.90
N ILE A 301 -15.81 -2.93 -46.25
CA ILE A 301 -17.22 -2.57 -46.44
C ILE A 301 -17.59 -1.31 -45.65
N ILE A 302 -17.00 -1.08 -44.47
CA ILE A 302 -17.29 0.11 -43.65
C ILE A 302 -16.66 1.38 -44.25
N LEU A 303 -15.51 1.27 -44.92
CA LEU A 303 -14.87 2.42 -45.58
C LEU A 303 -15.65 2.90 -46.82
N PHE A 304 -16.42 2.03 -47.48
CA PHE A 304 -17.19 2.38 -48.68
C PHE A 304 -18.50 3.14 -48.35
N PHE A 305 -19.03 3.01 -47.13
CA PHE A 305 -20.25 3.73 -46.72
C PHE A 305 -19.98 5.13 -46.13
N ILE A 306 -18.75 5.44 -45.70
CA ILE A 306 -18.41 6.75 -45.11
C ILE A 306 -18.05 7.79 -46.20
N ILE A 307 -17.64 7.36 -47.40
CA ILE A 307 -17.26 8.28 -48.49
C ILE A 307 -18.48 8.76 -49.32
N ARG A 308 -19.69 8.25 -49.06
CA ARG A 308 -20.90 8.60 -49.84
C ARG A 308 -21.93 9.49 -49.09
N ALA A 309 -21.55 10.05 -47.95
CA ALA A 309 -22.40 10.94 -47.14
C ALA A 309 -21.70 12.26 -46.75
N ILE A 310 -20.86 12.79 -47.66
CA ILE A 310 -20.43 14.20 -47.70
C ILE A 310 -20.74 14.72 -49.11
#